data_AF-A0A356K324-F1
#
_entry.id   AF-A0A356K324-F1
#
_cell.length_a   1.000
_cell.length_b   1.000
_cell.length_c   1.000
_cell.angle_alpha   90.00
_cell.angle_beta   90.00
_cell.angle_gamma   90.00
#
_symmetry.space_group_name_H-M   'P 1'
#
loop_
_entity.id
_entity.type
_entity.pdbx_description
1 polymer ?
#
loop_
_entity_poly.entity_id
_entity_poly.type
_entity_poly.pdbx_seq_one_letter_code
_entity_poly.pdbx_strand_id
1 'polypeptide(L)'
;MVKKKKGFTLTEILVVIVLIGVIMAIAIPSVVEVRKRINKRLLSEKKQEILVAAQLYGNDRKLTTDTYINVYTLLEDYIKRDVDPNNTNCKGSNTTNGCIINPVDDTSMNNDRILIRVNGKSLVAVWDDGSVIGGLEPSNLVEIVKSNLNCTEQNKKVDEGKCVYGLDNTTDPNNYLYYSGIMWRVLGVYKIDNKEVAKLISNDNVVWEISA
;
A
#
# COMPACT_ATOMS: atom_id res chain seq x y z
N MET A 1 18.37 -36.52 -58.48
CA MET A 1 17.74 -35.20 -58.65
C MET A 1 17.89 -34.40 -57.36
N VAL A 2 18.66 -33.30 -57.37
CA VAL A 2 18.82 -32.43 -56.19
C VAL A 2 17.65 -31.45 -56.13
N LYS A 3 16.83 -31.52 -55.08
CA LYS A 3 15.76 -30.54 -54.82
C LYS A 3 16.37 -29.17 -54.54
N LYS A 4 16.06 -28.17 -55.38
CA LYS A 4 16.33 -26.76 -55.06
C LYS A 4 15.51 -26.37 -53.84
N LYS A 5 16.17 -26.06 -52.71
CA LYS A 5 15.51 -25.45 -51.56
C LYS A 5 15.25 -23.99 -51.89
N LYS A 6 13.98 -23.56 -51.90
CA LYS A 6 13.63 -22.13 -51.97
C LYS A 6 14.00 -21.51 -50.63
N GLY A 7 14.98 -20.60 -50.62
CA GLY A 7 15.30 -19.77 -49.46
C GLY A 7 14.41 -18.54 -49.41
N PHE A 8 14.28 -17.93 -48.23
CA PHE A 8 13.61 -16.64 -48.06
C PHE A 8 14.34 -15.54 -48.82
N THR A 9 13.59 -14.58 -49.37
CA THR A 9 14.14 -13.38 -50.01
C THR A 9 14.45 -12.29 -48.97
N LEU A 10 15.44 -11.45 -49.24
CA LEU A 10 15.79 -10.33 -48.36
C LEU A 10 14.60 -9.38 -48.14
N THR A 11 13.79 -9.15 -49.17
CA THR A 11 12.60 -8.30 -49.13
C THR A 11 11.52 -8.85 -48.22
N GLU A 12 11.31 -10.17 -48.20
CA GLU A 12 10.33 -10.80 -47.30
C GLU A 12 10.74 -10.62 -45.83
N ILE A 13 12.03 -10.79 -45.52
CA ILE A 13 12.55 -10.59 -44.16
C ILE A 13 12.47 -9.10 -43.78
N LEU A 14 12.74 -8.18 -44.69
CA LEU A 14 12.67 -6.74 -44.44
C LEU A 14 11.28 -6.29 -43.98
N VAL A 15 10.23 -6.70 -44.70
CA VAL A 15 8.85 -6.34 -44.36
C VAL A 15 8.46 -6.89 -42.98
N VAL A 16 8.86 -8.12 -42.68
CA VAL A 16 8.57 -8.77 -41.39
C VAL A 16 9.23 -8.01 -40.24
N ILE A 17 10.49 -7.59 -40.38
CA ILE A 17 11.19 -6.83 -39.33
C ILE A 17 10.53 -5.47 -39.11
N VAL A 18 10.10 -4.79 -40.17
CA VAL A 18 9.37 -3.51 -40.07
C VAL A 18 8.05 -3.69 -39.31
N LEU A 19 7.28 -4.73 -39.63
CA LEU A 19 6.02 -5.03 -38.93
C LEU A 19 6.24 -5.36 -37.45
N ILE A 20 7.25 -6.19 -37.12
CA ILE A 20 7.61 -6.49 -35.73
C ILE A 20 8.03 -5.21 -35.00
N GLY A 21 8.77 -4.31 -35.66
CA GLY A 21 9.18 -3.01 -35.10
C GLY A 21 8.00 -2.13 -34.68
N VAL A 22 6.97 -2.02 -35.53
CA VAL A 22 5.76 -1.22 -35.23
C VAL A 22 4.99 -1.82 -34.05
N ILE A 23 4.82 -3.15 -34.02
CA ILE A 23 4.12 -3.83 -32.92
C ILE A 23 4.87 -3.64 -31.59
N MET A 24 6.21 -3.81 -31.60
CA MET A 24 7.03 -3.64 -30.39
C MET A 24 6.99 -2.20 -29.87
N ALA A 25 6.95 -1.19 -30.74
CA ALA A 25 6.89 0.21 -30.33
C ALA A 25 5.68 0.53 -29.44
N ILE A 26 4.53 -0.11 -29.68
CA ILE A 26 3.31 0.08 -28.89
C ILE A 26 3.29 -0.87 -27.68
N ALA A 27 3.75 -2.12 -27.86
CA ALA A 27 3.66 -3.15 -26.84
C ALA A 27 4.59 -2.90 -25.64
N ILE A 28 5.83 -2.44 -25.86
CA ILE A 28 6.83 -2.25 -24.79
C ILE A 28 6.37 -1.27 -23.71
N PRO A 29 5.96 -0.01 -24.02
CA PRO A 29 5.56 0.94 -22.98
C PRO A 29 4.35 0.45 -22.18
N SER A 30 3.38 -0.19 -22.84
CA SER A 30 2.20 -0.77 -22.19
C SER A 30 2.56 -1.84 -21.17
N VAL A 31 3.44 -2.78 -21.54
CA VAL A 31 3.90 -3.85 -20.64
C VAL A 31 4.67 -3.29 -19.44
N VAL A 32 5.52 -2.28 -19.64
CA VAL A 32 6.27 -1.63 -18.55
C VAL A 32 5.31 -0.97 -17.54
N GLU A 33 4.28 -0.27 -18.00
CA GLU A 33 3.31 0.39 -17.13
C GLU A 33 2.46 -0.62 -16.34
N VAL A 34 2.01 -1.69 -16.99
CA VAL A 34 1.29 -2.79 -16.33
C VAL A 34 2.15 -3.44 -15.25
N ARG A 35 3.42 -3.76 -15.55
CA ARG A 35 4.36 -4.30 -14.55
C ARG A 35 4.53 -3.37 -13.36
N LYS A 36 4.69 -2.07 -13.60
CA LYS A 36 4.82 -1.07 -12.52
C LYS A 36 3.58 -1.05 -11.61
N ARG A 37 2.37 -1.15 -12.19
CA ARG A 37 1.12 -1.23 -11.42
C ARG A 37 1.04 -2.52 -10.59
N ILE A 38 1.38 -3.65 -11.19
CA ILE A 38 1.41 -4.96 -10.51
C ILE A 38 2.40 -4.93 -9.34
N ASN A 39 3.62 -4.47 -9.56
CA ASN A 39 4.65 -4.45 -8.52
C ASN A 39 4.27 -3.53 -7.35
N LYS A 40 3.62 -2.38 -7.61
CA LYS A 40 3.07 -1.53 -6.55
C LYS A 40 2.00 -2.23 -5.73
N ARG A 41 1.10 -2.97 -6.38
CA ARG A 41 0.06 -3.75 -5.71
C ARG A 41 0.67 -4.88 -4.86
N LEU A 42 1.62 -5.62 -5.42
CA LEU A 42 2.34 -6.67 -4.69
C LEU A 42 3.07 -6.11 -3.47
N LEU A 43 3.67 -4.92 -3.58
CA LEU A 43 4.29 -4.25 -2.44
C LEU A 43 3.27 -3.92 -1.35
N SER A 44 2.08 -3.41 -1.70
CA SER A 44 1.03 -3.13 -0.70
C SER A 44 0.52 -4.38 0.01
N GLU A 45 0.30 -5.47 -0.73
CA GLU A 45 -0.14 -6.75 -0.17
C GLU A 45 0.93 -7.35 0.75
N LYS A 46 2.19 -7.35 0.29
CA LYS A 46 3.34 -7.78 1.09
C LYS A 46 3.51 -6.96 2.37
N LYS A 47 3.35 -5.63 2.26
CA LYS A 47 3.39 -4.75 3.44
C LYS A 47 2.32 -5.11 4.45
N GLN A 48 1.12 -5.46 4.01
CA GLN A 48 0.03 -5.88 4.89
C GLN A 48 0.32 -7.22 5.56
N GLU A 49 0.84 -8.21 4.81
CA GLU A 49 1.25 -9.51 5.34
C GLU A 49 2.29 -9.36 6.46
N ILE A 50 3.30 -8.52 6.25
CA ILE A 50 4.33 -8.23 7.24
C ILE A 50 3.73 -7.58 8.51
N LEU A 51 2.76 -6.67 8.37
CA LEU A 51 2.09 -6.07 9.54
C LEU A 51 1.30 -7.11 10.33
N VAL A 52 0.62 -8.05 9.67
CA VAL A 52 -0.08 -9.16 10.33
C VAL A 52 0.92 -10.05 11.08
N ALA A 53 2.05 -10.38 10.46
CA ALA A 53 3.14 -11.13 11.10
C ALA A 53 3.68 -10.39 12.34
N ALA A 54 3.87 -9.07 12.25
CA ALA A 54 4.29 -8.23 13.38
C ALA A 54 3.26 -8.21 14.53
N GLN A 55 1.96 -8.17 14.20
CA GLN A 55 0.91 -8.27 15.22
C GLN A 55 0.91 -9.64 15.90
N LEU A 56 1.09 -10.72 15.15
CA LEU A 56 1.20 -12.08 15.70
C LEU A 56 2.41 -12.18 16.63
N TYR A 57 3.57 -11.70 16.20
CA TYR A 57 4.77 -11.58 17.03
C TYR A 57 4.51 -10.84 18.35
N GLY A 58 3.82 -9.70 18.28
CA GLY A 58 3.50 -8.92 19.46
C GLY A 58 2.58 -9.66 20.43
N ASN A 59 1.59 -10.39 19.88
CA ASN A 59 0.65 -11.18 20.66
C ASN A 59 1.33 -12.37 21.34
N ASP A 60 2.17 -13.11 20.61
CA ASP A 60 2.91 -14.26 21.13
C ASP A 60 3.87 -13.87 22.25
N ARG A 61 4.50 -12.69 22.13
CA ARG A 61 5.38 -12.12 23.16
C ARG A 61 4.65 -11.33 24.24
N LYS A 62 3.32 -11.21 24.15
CA LYS A 62 2.46 -10.48 25.11
C LYS A 62 2.97 -9.07 25.39
N LEU A 63 3.32 -8.34 24.33
CA LEU A 63 3.82 -6.97 24.47
C LEU A 63 2.78 -6.09 25.18
N THR A 64 3.23 -5.37 26.21
CA THR A 64 2.39 -4.46 27.01
C THR A 64 2.71 -2.99 26.77
N THR A 65 3.77 -2.71 26.02
CA THR A 65 4.21 -1.36 25.66
C THR A 65 4.56 -1.27 24.19
N ASP A 66 4.40 -0.07 23.63
CA ASP A 66 4.78 0.25 22.26
C ASP A 66 6.24 -0.14 21.99
N THR A 67 6.47 -0.91 20.93
CA THR A 67 7.77 -1.50 20.64
C THR A 67 8.09 -1.36 19.15
N TYR A 68 9.31 -0.90 18.86
CA TYR A 68 9.83 -0.93 17.50
C TYR A 68 10.53 -2.26 17.24
N ILE A 69 10.23 -2.85 16.08
CA ILE A 69 10.93 -4.01 15.54
C ILE A 69 11.34 -3.71 14.10
N ASN A 70 12.22 -4.56 13.56
CA ASN A 70 12.56 -4.55 12.14
C ASN A 70 11.97 -5.78 11.47
N VAL A 71 11.77 -5.71 10.16
CA VAL A 71 11.22 -6.84 9.36
C VAL A 71 12.03 -8.13 9.55
N TYR A 72 13.37 -8.06 9.64
CA TYR A 72 14.20 -9.26 9.80
C TYR A 72 13.88 -10.05 11.08
N THR A 73 13.32 -9.41 12.11
CA THR A 73 12.96 -10.08 13.37
C THR A 73 11.77 -11.03 13.24
N LEU A 74 11.02 -10.91 12.15
CA LEU A 74 9.84 -11.72 11.86
C LEU A 74 10.17 -12.92 10.98
N LEU A 75 11.35 -12.92 10.35
CA LEU A 75 11.78 -14.00 9.48
C LEU A 75 11.84 -15.33 10.24
N GLU A 76 11.54 -16.41 9.52
CA GLU A 76 11.50 -17.80 9.98
C GLU A 76 10.23 -18.15 10.78
N ASP A 77 9.93 -17.41 11.83
CA ASP A 77 8.84 -17.75 12.75
C ASP A 77 7.46 -17.20 12.32
N TYR A 78 7.44 -16.00 11.74
CA TYR A 78 6.19 -15.26 11.47
C TYR A 78 5.97 -14.98 9.98
N ILE A 79 7.04 -14.86 9.21
CA ILE A 79 6.97 -14.66 7.77
C ILE A 79 8.08 -15.40 7.02
N LYS A 80 7.76 -15.85 5.80
CA LYS A 80 8.71 -16.55 4.93
C LYS A 80 9.59 -15.54 4.20
N ARG A 81 10.87 -15.90 4.05
CA ARG A 81 11.81 -15.17 3.18
C ARG A 81 11.40 -15.31 1.71
N ASP A 82 11.67 -14.28 0.90
CA ASP A 82 11.53 -14.35 -0.55
C ASP A 82 12.76 -14.97 -1.20
N VAL A 83 13.94 -14.66 -0.66
CA VAL A 83 15.22 -15.11 -1.19
C VAL A 83 16.14 -15.60 -0.08
N ASP A 84 16.98 -16.57 -0.43
CA ASP A 84 17.98 -17.14 0.46
C ASP A 84 19.10 -16.15 0.80
N PRO A 85 19.85 -16.39 1.90
CA PRO A 85 21.04 -15.63 2.22
C PRO A 85 22.04 -15.63 1.04
N ASN A 86 22.77 -14.52 0.86
CA ASN A 86 23.74 -14.31 -0.22
C ASN A 86 23.16 -14.20 -1.64
N ASN A 87 21.84 -14.14 -1.81
CA ASN A 87 21.24 -13.79 -3.09
C ASN A 87 21.67 -12.37 -3.53
N THR A 88 21.79 -12.12 -4.84
CA THR A 88 22.19 -10.81 -5.39
C THR A 88 21.31 -9.65 -4.97
N ASN A 89 20.04 -9.93 -4.63
CA ASN A 89 19.04 -8.96 -4.20
C ASN A 89 18.90 -8.93 -2.66
N CYS A 90 19.56 -9.85 -1.95
CA CYS A 90 19.60 -9.91 -0.49
C CYS A 90 20.93 -9.32 0.03
N LYS A 91 21.06 -8.00 -0.07
CA LYS A 91 22.27 -7.26 0.31
C LYS A 91 21.99 -6.32 1.48
N GLY A 92 23.05 -5.98 2.23
CA GLY A 92 22.99 -5.10 3.41
C GLY A 92 23.16 -5.86 4.72
N SER A 93 22.72 -5.24 5.81
CA SER A 93 22.72 -5.85 7.15
C SER A 93 21.51 -6.76 7.37
N ASN A 94 21.60 -7.69 8.32
CA ASN A 94 20.52 -8.58 8.76
C ASN A 94 19.98 -9.51 7.66
N THR A 95 20.87 -10.14 6.89
CA THR A 95 20.55 -11.03 5.75
C THR A 95 20.78 -12.51 6.01
N THR A 96 21.25 -12.88 7.22
CA THR A 96 21.60 -14.27 7.58
C THR A 96 20.44 -15.25 7.41
N ASN A 97 19.20 -14.81 7.63
CA ASN A 97 18.00 -15.64 7.50
C ASN A 97 17.29 -15.44 6.15
N GLY A 98 17.97 -14.81 5.19
CA GLY A 98 17.42 -14.43 3.89
C GLY A 98 16.81 -13.03 3.93
N CYS A 99 16.12 -12.66 2.84
CA CYS A 99 15.52 -11.34 2.71
C CYS A 99 14.07 -11.37 2.24
N ILE A 100 13.34 -10.37 2.69
CA ILE A 100 12.10 -9.93 2.06
C ILE A 100 12.43 -8.84 1.05
N ILE A 101 11.94 -8.97 -0.18
CA ILE A 101 12.29 -8.11 -1.31
C ILE A 101 11.11 -7.22 -1.69
N ASN A 102 11.42 -5.95 -1.89
CA ASN A 102 10.51 -4.97 -2.46
C ASN A 102 10.36 -5.23 -3.97
N PRO A 103 9.18 -5.63 -4.46
CA PRO A 103 8.96 -5.95 -5.88
C PRO A 103 9.06 -4.74 -6.82
N VAL A 104 9.16 -3.51 -6.31
CA VAL A 104 9.27 -2.28 -7.12
C VAL A 104 10.70 -1.98 -7.53
N ASP A 105 11.67 -2.22 -6.64
CA ASP A 105 13.07 -1.83 -6.82
C ASP A 105 14.09 -2.95 -6.50
N ASP A 106 13.60 -4.15 -6.18
CA ASP A 106 14.39 -5.34 -5.83
C ASP A 106 15.32 -5.16 -4.63
N THR A 107 15.07 -4.16 -3.78
CA THR A 107 15.84 -3.94 -2.55
C THR A 107 15.31 -4.76 -1.38
N SER A 108 16.18 -5.03 -0.40
CA SER A 108 15.81 -5.75 0.83
C SER A 108 15.04 -4.84 1.78
N MET A 109 13.88 -5.32 2.24
CA MET A 109 13.03 -4.67 3.24
C MET A 109 13.41 -5.06 4.69
N ASN A 110 14.43 -5.90 4.89
CA ASN A 110 14.76 -6.47 6.20
C ASN A 110 14.99 -5.43 7.30
N ASN A 111 15.53 -4.27 6.94
CA ASN A 111 15.85 -3.20 7.86
C ASN A 111 14.72 -2.19 8.04
N ASP A 112 13.63 -2.32 7.30
CA ASP A 112 12.45 -1.48 7.48
C ASP A 112 11.90 -1.66 8.89
N ARG A 113 11.48 -0.56 9.50
CA ARG A 113 11.02 -0.52 10.89
C ARG A 113 9.50 -0.59 10.95
N ILE A 114 9.01 -1.26 11.99
CA ILE A 114 7.59 -1.42 12.29
C ILE A 114 7.41 -1.05 13.76
N LEU A 115 6.39 -0.25 14.03
CA LEU A 115 5.93 0.06 15.38
C LEU A 115 4.75 -0.85 15.69
N ILE A 116 4.86 -1.65 16.74
CA ILE A 116 3.73 -2.36 17.35
C ILE A 116 3.20 -1.48 18.47
N ARG A 117 1.97 -1.00 18.33
CA ARG A 117 1.26 -0.21 19.34
C ARG A 117 0.37 -1.08 20.21
N VAL A 118 0.34 -0.78 21.49
CA VAL A 118 -0.53 -1.42 22.47
C VAL A 118 -1.72 -0.52 22.75
N ASN A 119 -2.93 -0.98 22.43
CA ASN A 119 -4.17 -0.29 22.75
C ASN A 119 -5.02 -1.17 23.67
N GLY A 120 -4.81 -1.01 24.97
CA GLY A 120 -5.43 -1.85 25.99
C GLY A 120 -4.98 -3.31 25.87
N LYS A 121 -5.88 -4.18 25.38
CA LYS A 121 -5.61 -5.62 25.14
C LYS A 121 -5.32 -5.95 23.67
N SER A 122 -5.43 -4.97 22.78
CA SER A 122 -5.26 -5.18 21.34
C SER A 122 -3.92 -4.62 20.87
N LEU A 123 -3.30 -5.30 19.90
CA LEU A 123 -2.04 -4.89 19.28
C LEU A 123 -2.28 -4.50 17.84
N VAL A 124 -1.68 -3.38 17.41
CA VAL A 124 -1.73 -2.92 16.02
C VAL A 124 -0.31 -2.60 15.56
N ALA A 125 0.14 -3.25 14.49
CA ALA A 125 1.40 -2.93 13.84
C ALA A 125 1.22 -1.88 12.73
N VAL A 126 2.16 -0.94 12.64
CA VAL A 126 2.23 0.09 11.59
C VAL A 126 3.66 0.27 11.11
N TRP A 127 3.85 0.60 9.83
CA TRP A 127 5.17 0.91 9.28
C TRP A 127 5.73 2.22 9.87
N ASP A 128 7.00 2.24 10.20
CA ASP A 128 7.76 3.45 10.58
C ASP A 128 8.20 4.14 9.29
N ASP A 129 7.44 5.13 8.85
CA ASP A 129 7.68 5.87 7.61
C ASP A 129 8.61 7.09 7.80
N GLY A 130 9.24 7.23 8.99
CA GLY A 130 10.10 8.37 9.31
C GLY A 130 9.36 9.70 9.41
N SER A 131 8.06 9.72 9.11
CA SER A 131 7.16 10.72 9.63
C SER A 131 7.16 10.52 11.14
N VAL A 132 7.28 11.59 11.91
CA VAL A 132 6.74 11.58 13.27
C VAL A 132 5.22 11.43 13.11
N ILE A 133 4.75 10.23 12.82
CA ILE A 133 3.45 9.77 13.27
C ILE A 133 3.75 8.82 14.43
N GLY A 134 4.59 9.28 15.36
CA GLY A 134 4.26 9.11 16.76
C GLY A 134 2.95 9.88 16.98
N GLY A 135 1.87 9.14 17.23
CA GLY A 135 0.57 9.72 17.51
C GLY A 135 -0.26 9.94 16.26
N LEU A 136 -1.04 8.93 15.91
CA LEU A 136 -2.47 9.18 15.77
C LEU A 136 -3.12 8.18 16.71
N GLU A 137 -3.21 8.59 17.97
CA GLU A 137 -4.27 8.05 18.78
C GLU A 137 -5.59 8.22 18.01
N PRO A 138 -6.49 7.23 18.03
CA PRO A 138 -7.85 7.39 17.49
C PRO A 138 -8.55 8.66 17.99
N SER A 139 -8.14 9.18 19.15
CA SER A 139 -8.61 10.46 19.72
C SER A 139 -8.34 11.67 18.83
N ASN A 140 -7.26 11.68 18.03
CA ASN A 140 -6.88 12.82 17.18
C ASN A 140 -7.33 12.68 15.72
N LEU A 141 -7.98 11.56 15.34
CA LEU A 141 -8.47 11.35 13.98
C LEU A 141 -9.43 12.46 13.56
N VAL A 142 -10.26 12.93 14.50
CA VAL A 142 -11.18 14.04 14.28
C VAL A 142 -10.43 15.33 13.94
N GLU A 143 -9.32 15.63 14.63
CA GLU A 143 -8.53 16.84 14.40
C GLU A 143 -7.80 16.82 13.06
N ILE A 144 -7.25 15.67 12.65
CA ILE A 144 -6.64 15.53 11.31
C ILE A 144 -7.68 15.74 10.23
N VAL A 145 -8.84 15.08 10.36
CA VAL A 145 -9.90 15.18 9.38
C VAL A 145 -10.37 16.64 9.31
N LYS A 146 -10.46 17.33 10.44
CA LYS A 146 -10.73 18.77 10.48
C LYS A 146 -9.69 19.61 9.74
N SER A 147 -8.41 19.31 9.93
CA SER A 147 -7.32 20.02 9.25
C SER A 147 -7.33 19.76 7.74
N ASN A 148 -7.50 18.51 7.30
CA ASN A 148 -7.56 18.14 5.88
C ASN A 148 -8.79 18.73 5.17
N LEU A 149 -9.91 18.87 5.88
CA LEU A 149 -11.13 19.47 5.34
C LEU A 149 -11.16 21.00 5.47
N ASN A 150 -10.12 21.64 6.05
CA ASN A 150 -10.11 23.07 6.40
C ASN A 150 -11.41 23.49 7.13
N CYS A 151 -11.81 22.74 8.16
CA CYS A 151 -13.02 23.01 8.91
C CYS A 151 -12.90 24.34 9.67
N THR A 152 -13.59 25.36 9.20
CA THR A 152 -13.75 26.65 9.88
C THR A 152 -15.18 26.83 10.38
N GLU A 153 -15.41 27.83 11.23
CA GLU A 153 -16.79 28.21 11.64
C GLU A 153 -17.66 28.57 10.43
N GLN A 154 -17.09 29.09 9.34
CA GLN A 154 -17.80 29.42 8.11
C GLN A 154 -18.12 28.21 7.23
N ASN A 155 -17.35 27.11 7.34
CA ASN A 155 -17.52 25.90 6.52
C ASN A 155 -18.36 24.82 7.22
N LYS A 156 -18.88 25.07 8.43
CA LYS A 156 -19.88 24.23 9.10
C LYS A 156 -21.21 24.36 8.35
N LYS A 157 -21.51 23.42 7.45
CA LYS A 157 -22.63 23.56 6.50
C LYS A 157 -24.03 23.41 7.13
N VAL A 158 -24.17 23.09 8.42
CA VAL A 158 -25.48 23.00 9.09
C VAL A 158 -25.36 23.29 10.59
N ASP A 159 -26.40 23.92 11.15
CA ASP A 159 -26.66 24.08 12.59
C ASP A 159 -26.77 22.70 13.26
N GLU A 160 -25.61 22.18 13.67
CA GLU A 160 -25.33 20.93 14.38
C GLU A 160 -23.81 20.60 14.32
N GLY A 161 -23.02 21.40 13.58
CA GLY A 161 -21.55 21.31 13.60
C GLY A 161 -20.97 20.27 12.66
N LYS A 162 -21.64 19.98 11.54
CA LYS A 162 -21.14 19.04 10.54
C LYS A 162 -20.11 19.74 9.64
N CYS A 163 -18.85 19.32 9.73
CA CYS A 163 -17.84 19.66 8.73
C CYS A 163 -17.82 18.54 7.69
N VAL A 164 -18.75 18.64 6.75
CA VAL A 164 -18.86 17.71 5.63
C VAL A 164 -18.08 18.30 4.48
N TYR A 165 -17.49 17.42 3.70
CA TYR A 165 -16.96 17.83 2.42
C TYR A 165 -18.06 18.35 1.52
N GLY A 166 -17.95 19.61 1.08
CA GLY A 166 -18.93 20.24 0.23
C GLY A 166 -18.99 19.56 -1.13
N LEU A 167 -20.18 19.12 -1.55
CA LEU A 167 -20.50 18.78 -2.95
C LEU A 167 -20.63 20.08 -3.76
N ASP A 168 -19.58 20.90 -3.74
CA ASP A 168 -19.57 22.19 -4.39
C ASP A 168 -19.08 21.86 -5.81
N ASN A 169 -19.98 21.95 -6.80
CA ASN A 169 -19.85 21.45 -8.18
C ASN A 169 -18.63 21.96 -8.99
N THR A 170 -17.66 22.64 -8.38
CA THR A 170 -16.57 23.34 -9.05
C THR A 170 -15.18 22.81 -8.72
N THR A 171 -15.02 21.98 -7.70
CA THR A 171 -13.78 21.25 -7.44
C THR A 171 -14.14 19.94 -6.78
N ASP A 172 -13.84 18.80 -7.42
CA ASP A 172 -13.76 17.48 -6.75
C ASP A 172 -12.40 17.44 -6.05
N PRO A 173 -12.32 17.82 -4.78
CA PRO A 173 -11.04 17.88 -4.12
C PRO A 173 -10.70 16.45 -3.67
N ASN A 174 -9.42 16.13 -3.64
CA ASN A 174 -8.91 14.79 -3.32
C ASN A 174 -9.11 14.45 -1.82
N ASN A 175 -10.25 13.85 -1.43
CA ASN A 175 -10.62 13.60 -0.02
C ASN A 175 -10.16 12.25 0.54
N TYR A 176 -8.99 11.79 0.11
CA TYR A 176 -8.42 10.52 0.56
C TYR A 176 -7.42 10.74 1.71
N LEU A 177 -7.58 9.97 2.77
CA LEU A 177 -6.70 9.91 3.93
C LEU A 177 -6.07 8.52 4.01
N TYR A 178 -4.75 8.44 3.97
CA TYR A 178 -4.06 7.18 4.28
C TYR A 178 -3.94 7.05 5.80
N TYR A 179 -4.65 6.10 6.38
CA TYR A 179 -4.70 5.90 7.83
C TYR A 179 -4.74 4.39 8.14
N SER A 180 -3.89 3.97 9.08
CA SER A 180 -3.79 2.57 9.51
C SER A 180 -3.52 1.57 8.36
N GLY A 181 -2.69 1.97 7.39
CA GLY A 181 -2.32 1.13 6.24
C GLY A 181 -3.37 1.05 5.12
N ILE A 182 -4.51 1.72 5.29
CA ILE A 182 -5.63 1.69 4.37
C ILE A 182 -5.90 3.10 3.85
N MET A 183 -6.32 3.22 2.59
CA MET A 183 -6.76 4.48 2.00
C MET A 183 -8.25 4.68 2.26
N TRP A 184 -8.59 5.72 3.00
CA TRP A 184 -9.96 6.06 3.40
C TRP A 184 -10.45 7.26 2.61
N ARG A 185 -11.66 7.20 2.08
CA ARG A 185 -12.40 8.36 1.62
C ARG A 185 -13.08 9.03 2.81
N VAL A 186 -12.74 10.29 3.04
CA VAL A 186 -13.26 11.09 4.16
C VAL A 186 -14.63 11.63 3.80
N LEU A 187 -15.67 11.27 4.57
CA LEU A 187 -17.02 11.82 4.37
C LEU A 187 -17.21 13.13 5.14
N GLY A 188 -16.64 13.24 6.33
CA GLY A 188 -16.73 14.44 7.16
C GLY A 188 -16.64 14.16 8.66
N VAL A 189 -16.79 15.23 9.44
CA VAL A 189 -16.88 15.19 10.90
C VAL A 189 -18.29 15.56 11.35
N TYR A 190 -18.80 14.80 12.31
CA TYR A 190 -20.16 14.89 12.84
C TYR A 190 -20.13 15.01 14.36
N LYS A 191 -21.18 15.59 14.94
CA LYS A 191 -21.41 15.58 16.39
C LYS A 191 -22.54 14.60 16.70
N ILE A 192 -22.24 13.54 17.46
CA ILE A 192 -23.21 12.52 17.89
C ILE A 192 -23.11 12.46 19.41
N ASP A 193 -24.23 12.64 20.13
CA ASP A 193 -24.29 12.63 21.60
C ASP A 193 -23.23 13.53 22.27
N ASN A 194 -23.09 14.76 21.78
CA ASN A 194 -22.08 15.74 22.20
C ASN A 194 -20.61 15.33 22.00
N LYS A 195 -20.32 14.22 21.32
CA LYS A 195 -18.97 13.81 20.93
C LYS A 195 -18.76 14.03 19.44
N GLU A 196 -17.58 14.47 19.08
CA GLU A 196 -17.20 14.60 17.68
C GLU A 196 -16.68 13.27 17.14
N VAL A 197 -17.12 12.90 15.94
CA VAL A 197 -16.77 11.65 15.27
C VAL A 197 -16.46 11.90 13.80
N ALA A 198 -15.41 11.28 13.28
CA ALA A 198 -15.10 11.31 11.86
C ALA A 198 -15.74 10.09 11.16
N LYS A 199 -16.40 10.31 10.02
CA LYS A 199 -16.95 9.24 9.18
C LYS A 199 -16.09 9.07 7.94
N LEU A 200 -15.63 7.85 7.72
CA LEU A 200 -14.69 7.47 6.66
C LEU A 200 -15.21 6.19 5.98
N ILE A 201 -14.93 6.02 4.68
CA ILE A 201 -15.24 4.79 3.93
C ILE A 201 -13.96 4.34 3.20
N SER A 202 -13.47 3.12 3.43
CA SER A 202 -12.41 2.56 2.58
C SER A 202 -13.02 1.95 1.31
N ASN A 203 -12.25 1.91 0.23
CA ASN A 203 -12.67 1.31 -1.04
C ASN A 203 -12.50 -0.22 -1.05
N ASP A 204 -12.31 -0.85 0.11
CA ASP A 204 -12.31 -2.30 0.22
C ASP A 204 -13.69 -2.80 -0.19
N ASN A 205 -13.74 -3.72 -1.16
CA ASN A 205 -14.96 -4.12 -1.84
C ASN A 205 -16.09 -4.44 -0.85
N VAL A 206 -17.16 -3.62 -0.85
CA VAL A 206 -18.48 -4.10 -0.47
C VAL A 206 -18.95 -4.96 -1.64
N VAL A 207 -18.67 -6.27 -1.56
CA VAL A 207 -19.37 -7.24 -2.40
C VAL A 207 -20.81 -7.23 -1.91
N TRP A 208 -21.67 -6.51 -2.63
CA TRP A 208 -23.09 -6.75 -2.52
C TRP A 208 -23.30 -8.17 -3.06
N GLU A 209 -23.53 -9.13 -2.18
CA GLU A 209 -24.16 -10.38 -2.60
C GLU A 209 -25.50 -9.97 -3.20
N ILE A 210 -25.56 -9.95 -4.53
CA ILE A 210 -26.83 -9.98 -5.24
C ILE A 210 -27.38 -11.37 -4.92
N SER A 211 -28.21 -11.43 -3.88
CA SER A 211 -28.96 -12.63 -3.57
C SER A 211 -30.07 -12.77 -4.61
N ALA A 212 -30.06 -13.94 -5.25
CA ALA A 212 -31.01 -14.50 -6.24
C ALA A 212 -30.96 -13.90 -7.66
#